data_AF-A0A4R1GEM0-F1
#
_entry.id   AF-A0A4R1GEM0-F1
#
_cell.length_a   1.000
_cell.length_b   1.000
_cell.length_c   1.000
_cell.angle_alpha   90.00
_cell.angle_beta   90.00
_cell.angle_gamma   90.00
#
_symmetry.space_group_name_H-M   'P 1'
#
loop_
_entity.id
_entity.type
_entity.pdbx_description
1 polymer ?
#
loop_
_entity_poly.entity_id
_entity_poly.type
_entity_poly.pdbx_seq_one_letter_code
_entity_poly.pdbx_strand_id
1 'polypeptide(L)'
;MKKNVSKELEYYMKLPYTVEIVPYKDGGFFAKIKELEGCMTEADTLEEVLKLLEDAKRAWIETALEEGLDIPLPESMREEKEYSGRILLRLPKSLHRKLAEAAKEEGVSLNTYIINLLSARSAEKELLKLLTKQTKQNFSQPVGV
;
A
#
# COMPACT_ATOMS: atom_id res chain seq x y z
N MET A 1 27.95 4.72 -25.59
CA MET A 1 26.96 4.03 -24.73
C MET A 1 26.90 4.56 -23.28
N LYS A 2 28.01 4.95 -22.63
CA LYS A 2 28.02 5.43 -21.22
C LYS A 2 27.18 6.69 -20.90
N LYS A 3 26.86 7.54 -21.88
CA LYS A 3 26.20 8.85 -21.65
C LYS A 3 24.69 8.74 -21.35
N ASN A 4 24.06 7.59 -21.65
CA ASN A 4 22.62 7.36 -21.38
C ASN A 4 22.40 6.83 -19.97
N VAL A 5 23.22 5.86 -19.55
CA VAL A 5 23.15 5.21 -18.22
C VAL A 5 23.23 6.23 -17.08
N SER A 6 24.13 7.21 -17.16
CA SER A 6 24.25 8.26 -16.13
C SER A 6 23.00 9.14 -16.00
N LYS A 7 22.29 9.42 -17.11
CA LYS A 7 21.05 10.20 -17.07
C LYS A 7 19.90 9.40 -16.47
N GLU A 8 19.82 8.12 -16.81
CA GLU A 8 18.81 7.20 -16.28
C GLU A 8 19.03 6.93 -14.78
N LEU A 9 20.28 6.76 -14.34
CA LEU A 9 20.64 6.65 -12.93
C LEU A 9 20.19 7.88 -12.14
N GLU A 10 20.51 9.08 -12.62
CA GLU A 10 20.07 10.33 -11.98
C GLU A 10 18.54 10.47 -11.92
N TYR A 11 17.84 10.00 -12.97
CA TYR A 11 16.39 9.99 -13.01
C TYR A 11 15.82 9.10 -11.89
N TYR A 12 16.23 7.83 -11.83
CA TYR A 12 15.74 6.90 -10.80
C TYR A 12 16.15 7.31 -9.38
N MET A 13 17.36 7.87 -9.20
CA MET A 13 17.81 8.35 -7.88
C MET A 13 16.91 9.45 -7.31
N LYS A 14 16.31 10.30 -8.16
CA LYS A 14 15.41 11.39 -7.75
C LYS A 14 13.97 10.95 -7.49
N LEU A 15 13.60 9.71 -7.85
CA LEU A 15 12.25 9.24 -7.64
C LEU A 15 11.94 9.00 -6.15
N PRO A 16 10.71 9.29 -5.69
CA PRO A 16 10.28 9.21 -4.30
C PRO A 16 9.98 7.77 -3.87
N TYR A 17 11.01 6.93 -3.87
CA TYR A 17 10.94 5.54 -3.39
C TYR A 17 10.57 5.46 -1.91
N THR A 18 9.80 4.43 -1.54
CA THR A 18 9.34 4.24 -0.17
C THR A 18 10.46 3.62 0.67
N VAL A 19 10.89 4.35 1.70
CA VAL A 19 11.88 3.86 2.68
C VAL A 19 11.15 3.31 3.90
N GLU A 20 11.38 2.02 4.20
CA GLU A 20 10.88 1.37 5.41
C GLU A 20 12.03 1.22 6.41
N ILE A 21 11.87 1.75 7.62
CA ILE A 21 12.86 1.69 8.70
C ILE A 21 12.26 0.94 9.88
N VAL A 22 13.01 -0.04 10.41
CA VAL A 22 12.60 -0.87 11.54
C VAL A 22 13.71 -0.85 12.59
N PRO A 23 13.45 -0.37 13.83
CA PRO A 23 14.42 -0.46 14.91
C PRO A 23 14.55 -1.90 15.41
N TYR A 24 15.78 -2.32 15.71
CA TYR A 24 16.02 -3.60 16.36
C TYR A 24 15.80 -3.52 17.88
N LYS A 25 15.54 -4.66 18.52
CA LYS A 25 15.33 -4.74 19.97
C LYS A 25 16.60 -4.40 20.76
N ASP A 26 17.76 -4.75 20.21
CA ASP A 26 19.04 -4.66 20.90
C ASP A 26 19.84 -3.39 20.51
N GLY A 27 19.19 -2.44 19.83
CA GLY A 27 19.81 -1.24 19.27
C GLY A 27 20.09 -1.37 17.77
N GLY A 28 20.20 -0.22 17.08
CA GLY A 28 20.36 -0.16 15.64
C GLY A 28 19.04 -0.18 14.85
N PHE A 29 19.18 -0.03 13.55
CA PHE A 29 18.10 0.16 12.60
C PHE A 29 18.34 -0.67 11.34
N PHE A 30 17.31 -1.37 10.89
CA PHE A 30 17.22 -1.91 9.54
C PHE A 30 16.50 -0.90 8.64
N ALA A 31 16.99 -0.69 7.43
CA ALA A 31 16.28 0.08 6.42
C ALA A 31 16.29 -0.63 5.07
N LYS A 32 15.21 -0.47 4.32
CA LYS A 32 15.11 -0.97 2.94
C LYS A 32 14.28 -0.04 2.07
N ILE A 33 14.47 -0.16 0.76
CA ILE A 33 13.56 0.45 -0.23
C ILE A 33 12.53 -0.60 -0.62
N LYS A 34 11.24 -0.30 -0.36
CA LYS A 34 10.13 -1.25 -0.53
C LYS A 34 10.02 -1.78 -1.97
N GLU A 35 10.23 -0.91 -2.95
CA GLU A 35 10.03 -1.23 -4.36
C GLU A 35 11.24 -1.90 -5.02
N LEU A 36 12.44 -1.79 -4.43
CA LEU A 36 13.69 -2.32 -4.98
C LEU A 36 14.09 -3.56 -4.18
N GLU A 37 13.67 -4.74 -4.65
CA GLU A 37 13.91 -5.99 -3.95
C GLU A 37 15.41 -6.23 -3.76
N GLY A 38 15.81 -6.51 -2.51
CA GLY A 38 17.23 -6.68 -2.14
C GLY A 38 17.96 -5.38 -1.76
N CYS A 39 17.39 -4.20 -2.00
CA CYS A 39 18.00 -2.92 -1.60
C CYS A 39 17.74 -2.62 -0.12
N MET A 40 18.65 -3.06 0.75
CA MET A 40 18.55 -2.92 2.20
C MET A 40 19.91 -2.72 2.86
N THR A 41 19.89 -2.18 4.07
CA THR A 41 21.07 -1.95 4.90
C THR A 41 20.69 -1.93 6.38
N GLU A 42 21.70 -1.95 7.25
CA GLU A 42 21.53 -1.78 8.69
C GLU A 42 22.65 -0.91 9.25
N ALA A 43 22.36 -0.17 10.32
CA ALA A 43 23.33 0.66 11.02
C ALA A 43 22.92 0.89 12.48
N ASP A 44 23.85 1.38 13.30
CA ASP A 44 23.58 1.62 14.72
C ASP A 44 22.71 2.88 14.95
N THR A 45 22.72 3.81 14.00
CA THR A 45 22.02 5.10 14.11
C THR A 45 21.09 5.37 12.92
N LEU A 46 20.08 6.21 13.15
CA LEU A 46 19.11 6.59 12.12
C LEU A 46 19.76 7.42 11.00
N GLU A 47 20.68 8.33 11.33
CA GLU A 47 21.40 9.10 10.31
C GLU A 47 22.27 8.21 9.42
N GLU A 48 22.97 7.25 10.03
CA GLU A 48 23.86 6.33 9.31
C GLU A 48 23.08 5.37 8.41
N VAL A 49 21.99 4.79 8.90
CA VAL A 49 21.20 3.84 8.10
C VAL A 49 20.62 4.50 6.85
N LEU A 50 20.21 5.78 6.95
CA LEU A 50 19.70 6.54 5.82
C LEU A 50 20.79 6.81 4.78
N LYS A 51 21.99 7.17 5.22
CA LYS A 51 23.13 7.41 4.34
C LYS A 51 23.56 6.13 3.61
N LEU A 52 23.70 5.02 4.35
CA LEU A 52 24.04 3.73 3.77
C LEU A 52 22.96 3.24 2.80
N LEU A 53 21.68 3.55 3.07
CA LEU A 53 20.58 3.17 2.19
C LEU A 53 20.63 3.94 0.87
N GLU A 54 21.05 5.21 0.88
CA GLU A 54 21.22 6.00 -0.34
C GLU A 54 22.34 5.44 -1.23
N ASP A 55 23.44 4.99 -0.63
CA ASP A 55 24.53 4.33 -1.36
C ASP A 55 24.10 2.95 -1.89
N ALA A 56 23.36 2.17 -1.08
CA ALA A 56 22.78 0.90 -1.53
C ALA A 56 21.80 1.09 -2.70
N LYS A 57 20.96 2.14 -2.66
CA LYS A 57 20.05 2.50 -3.75
C LYS A 57 20.81 2.79 -5.04
N ARG A 58 21.88 3.57 -4.96
CA ARG A 58 22.71 3.91 -6.12
C ARG A 58 23.31 2.65 -6.74
N ALA A 59 23.94 1.80 -5.93
CA ALA A 59 24.56 0.56 -6.40
C ALA A 59 23.53 -0.37 -7.06
N TRP A 60 22.36 -0.54 -6.43
CA TRP A 60 21.29 -1.37 -6.97
C TRP A 60 20.81 -0.89 -8.34
N ILE A 61 20.55 0.42 -8.49
CA ILE A 61 20.07 1.01 -9.75
C ILE A 61 21.17 0.92 -10.83
N GLU A 62 22.42 1.18 -10.48
CA GLU A 62 23.54 1.07 -11.41
C GLU A 62 23.68 -0.34 -11.96
N THR A 63 23.68 -1.37 -11.09
CA THR A 63 23.71 -2.77 -11.52
C THR A 63 22.49 -3.12 -12.38
N ALA A 64 21.29 -2.70 -12.01
CA ALA A 64 20.09 -2.95 -12.79
C ALA A 64 20.19 -2.35 -14.21
N LEU A 65 20.72 -1.13 -14.35
CA LEU A 65 20.94 -0.50 -15.66
C LEU A 65 22.03 -1.20 -16.48
N GLU A 66 23.11 -1.65 -15.84
CA GLU A 66 24.20 -2.38 -16.51
C GLU A 66 23.76 -3.75 -17.03
N GLU A 67 22.91 -4.45 -16.27
CA GLU A 67 22.36 -5.75 -16.64
C GLU A 67 21.11 -5.65 -17.52
N GLY A 68 20.59 -4.45 -17.75
CA GLY A 68 19.37 -4.22 -18.53
C GLY A 68 18.10 -4.76 -17.87
N LEU A 69 18.08 -4.80 -16.53
CA LEU A 69 16.93 -5.19 -15.73
C LEU A 69 15.91 -4.05 -15.65
N ASP A 70 14.63 -4.42 -15.57
CA ASP A 70 13.55 -3.46 -15.34
C ASP A 70 13.65 -2.90 -13.91
N ILE A 71 13.58 -1.57 -13.80
CA ILE A 71 13.68 -0.87 -12.51
C ILE A 71 12.27 -0.49 -12.06
N PRO A 72 11.74 -1.09 -10.98
CA PRO A 72 10.37 -0.82 -10.55
C PRO A 72 10.21 0.64 -10.14
N LEU A 73 9.18 1.33 -10.63
CA LEU A 73 8.86 2.69 -10.18
C LEU A 73 8.38 2.72 -8.70
N PRO A 74 8.47 3.86 -7.99
CA PRO A 74 7.85 4.01 -6.67
C PRO A 74 6.36 3.71 -6.68
N GLU A 75 5.82 3.18 -5.58
CA GLU A 75 4.39 2.83 -5.49
C GLU A 75 3.47 4.05 -5.70
N SER A 76 3.91 5.24 -5.30
CA SER A 76 3.22 6.51 -5.52
C SER A 76 3.13 6.95 -6.99
N MET A 77 4.00 6.40 -7.84
CA MET A 77 4.08 6.71 -9.28
C MET A 77 3.62 5.56 -10.16
N ARG A 78 3.43 4.36 -9.59
CA ARG A 78 2.69 3.30 -10.28
C ARG A 78 1.26 3.80 -10.38
N GLU A 79 0.73 3.87 -11.60
CA GLU A 79 -0.71 4.05 -11.79
C GLU A 79 -1.42 3.11 -10.82
N GLU A 80 -2.28 3.67 -9.95
CA GLU A 80 -3.01 2.92 -8.92
C GLU A 80 -3.43 1.60 -9.54
N LYS A 81 -2.90 0.46 -9.06
CA LYS A 81 -3.17 -0.88 -9.63
C LYS A 81 -4.60 -0.89 -10.12
N GLU A 82 -4.82 -0.82 -11.44
CA GLU A 82 -6.14 -0.59 -12.00
C GLU A 82 -7.10 -1.54 -11.30
N TYR A 83 -7.97 -1.01 -10.44
CA TYR A 83 -8.82 -1.86 -9.62
C TYR A 83 -9.82 -2.51 -10.57
N SER A 84 -9.50 -3.72 -11.04
CA SER A 84 -10.26 -4.40 -12.10
C SER A 84 -11.73 -4.63 -11.77
N GLY A 85 -12.13 -4.44 -10.51
CA GLY A 85 -13.48 -4.69 -10.01
C GLY A 85 -13.88 -6.17 -9.99
N ARG A 86 -12.99 -7.07 -10.44
CA ARG A 86 -13.25 -8.51 -10.55
C ARG A 86 -12.71 -9.21 -9.33
N ILE A 87 -13.60 -9.90 -8.61
CA ILE A 87 -13.25 -10.69 -7.43
C ILE A 87 -13.75 -12.13 -7.65
N LEU A 88 -12.83 -13.09 -7.75
CA LEU A 88 -13.17 -14.52 -7.80
C LEU A 88 -13.18 -15.08 -6.37
N LEU A 89 -14.33 -15.60 -5.93
CA LEU A 89 -14.50 -16.10 -4.57
C LEU A 89 -14.91 -17.58 -4.57
N ARG A 90 -14.42 -18.33 -3.58
CA ARG A 90 -14.95 -19.65 -3.21
C ARG A 90 -15.87 -19.46 -2.00
N LEU A 91 -17.13 -19.86 -2.14
CA LEU A 91 -18.14 -19.73 -1.09
C LEU A 91 -18.64 -21.12 -0.67
N PRO A 92 -18.98 -21.33 0.62
CA PRO A 92 -19.74 -22.50 1.03
C PRO A 92 -21.05 -22.60 0.25
N LYS A 93 -21.44 -23.82 -0.15
CA LYS A 93 -22.66 -24.05 -0.95
C LYS A 93 -23.93 -23.50 -0.28
N SER A 94 -24.01 -23.59 1.04
CA SER A 94 -25.12 -23.06 1.82
C SER A 94 -25.23 -21.54 1.73
N LEU A 95 -24.09 -20.83 1.81
CA LEU A 95 -24.05 -19.37 1.69
C LEU A 95 -24.41 -18.93 0.27
N HIS A 96 -23.84 -19.58 -0.74
CA HIS A 96 -24.19 -19.28 -2.14
C HIS A 96 -25.69 -19.47 -2.39
N ARG A 97 -26.29 -20.57 -1.91
CA ARG A 97 -27.73 -20.81 -2.05
C ARG A 97 -28.55 -19.69 -1.42
N LYS A 98 -28.24 -19.33 -0.16
CA LYS A 98 -28.95 -18.26 0.56
C LYS A 98 -28.91 -16.93 -0.20
N LEU A 99 -27.75 -16.54 -0.73
CA LEU A 99 -27.61 -15.30 -1.49
C LEU A 99 -28.34 -15.36 -2.84
N ALA A 100 -28.34 -16.51 -3.52
CA ALA A 100 -29.03 -16.68 -4.79
C ALA A 100 -30.56 -16.66 -4.65
N GLU A 101 -31.10 -17.27 -3.59
CA GLU A 101 -32.53 -17.22 -3.26
C GLU A 101 -32.98 -15.78 -2.96
N ALA A 102 -32.23 -15.06 -2.12
CA ALA A 102 -32.54 -13.67 -1.80
C ALA A 102 -32.45 -12.73 -3.02
N ALA A 103 -31.42 -12.91 -3.87
CA ALA A 103 -31.31 -12.14 -5.12
C ALA A 103 -32.51 -12.37 -6.05
N LYS A 104 -33.01 -13.61 -6.12
CA LYS A 104 -34.20 -13.97 -6.91
C LYS A 104 -35.47 -13.33 -6.35
N GLU A 105 -35.64 -13.32 -5.03
CA GLU A 105 -36.77 -12.66 -4.36
C GLU A 105 -36.79 -11.15 -4.62
N GLU A 106 -35.63 -10.50 -4.66
CA GLU A 106 -35.49 -9.08 -5.03
C GLU A 106 -35.54 -8.82 -6.54
N GLY A 107 -35.58 -9.87 -7.38
CA GLY A 107 -35.65 -9.73 -8.84
C GLY A 107 -34.36 -9.20 -9.48
N VAL A 108 -33.20 -9.38 -8.84
CA VAL A 108 -31.90 -8.91 -9.32
C VAL A 108 -30.91 -10.06 -9.56
N SER A 109 -29.83 -9.78 -10.29
CA SER A 109 -28.74 -10.76 -10.43
C SER A 109 -28.03 -10.99 -9.09
N LEU A 110 -27.47 -12.18 -8.87
CA LEU A 110 -26.66 -12.48 -7.69
C LEU A 110 -25.51 -11.48 -7.52
N ASN A 111 -24.87 -11.05 -8.61
CA ASN A 111 -23.80 -10.06 -8.56
C ASN A 111 -24.31 -8.69 -8.07
N THR A 112 -25.44 -8.23 -8.62
CA THR A 112 -26.10 -6.98 -8.19
C THR A 112 -26.48 -7.04 -6.70
N TYR A 113 -27.06 -8.16 -6.27
CA TYR A 113 -27.42 -8.36 -4.87
C TYR A 113 -26.20 -8.28 -3.94
N ILE A 114 -25.10 -8.95 -4.30
CA ILE A 114 -23.84 -8.89 -3.55
C ILE A 114 -23.29 -7.46 -3.52
N ILE A 115 -23.29 -6.75 -4.65
CA ILE A 115 -22.83 -5.35 -4.73
C ILE A 115 -23.67 -4.44 -3.82
N ASN A 116 -24.99 -4.63 -3.76
CA ASN A 116 -25.87 -3.86 -2.89
C ASN A 116 -25.54 -4.10 -1.41
N LEU A 117 -25.37 -5.36 -1.01
CA LEU A 117 -24.96 -5.72 0.36
C LEU A 117 -23.59 -5.12 0.73
N LEU A 118 -22.61 -5.19 -0.18
CA LEU A 118 -21.28 -4.62 0.03
C LEU A 118 -21.34 -3.10 0.16
N SER A 119 -22.10 -2.42 -0.71
CA SER A 119 -22.28 -0.97 -0.68
C SER A 119 -22.92 -0.51 0.62
N ALA A 120 -24.02 -1.16 1.03
CA ALA A 120 -24.72 -0.85 2.27
C ALA A 120 -23.80 -1.01 3.49
N ARG A 121 -23.07 -2.13 3.58
CA ARG A 121 -22.18 -2.40 4.71
C ARG A 121 -20.97 -1.47 4.75
N SER A 122 -20.44 -1.09 3.58
CA SER A 122 -19.34 -0.13 3.47
C SER A 122 -19.76 1.25 3.99
N ALA A 123 -20.92 1.74 3.55
CA ALA A 123 -21.47 3.02 3.99
C ALA A 123 -21.76 3.06 5.50
N GLU A 124 -22.38 2.00 6.04
CA GLU A 124 -22.64 1.86 7.48
C GLU A 124 -21.35 1.94 8.31
N LYS A 125 -20.30 1.25 7.86
CA LYS A 125 -18.99 1.27 8.53
C LYS A 125 -18.38 2.68 8.53
N GLU A 126 -18.51 3.42 7.43
CA GLU A 126 -17.96 4.76 7.33
C GLU A 126 -18.72 5.76 8.22
N LEU A 127 -20.04 5.68 8.26
CA LEU A 127 -20.87 6.49 9.16
C LEU A 127 -20.50 6.24 10.63
N LEU A 128 -20.31 4.98 11.02
CA LEU A 128 -19.92 4.63 12.39
C LEU A 128 -18.57 5.24 12.78
N LYS A 129 -17.60 5.28 11.86
CA LYS A 129 -16.31 5.95 12.09
C LYS A 129 -16.48 7.46 12.30
N LEU A 130 -17.33 8.11 11.50
CA LEU A 130 -17.58 9.54 11.63
C LEU A 130 -18.25 9.88 12.96
N LEU A 131 -19.28 9.12 13.36
CA LEU A 131 -19.97 9.31 14.63
C LEU A 131 -19.05 9.06 15.83
N THR A 132 -18.20 8.04 15.78
CA THR A 132 -17.21 7.76 16.84
C THR A 132 -16.11 8.83 16.89
N LYS A 133 -15.75 9.46 15.77
CA LYS A 133 -14.82 10.60 15.74
C LYS A 133 -15.45 11.87 16.32
N GLN A 134 -16.70 12.17 15.96
CA GLN A 134 -17.44 13.35 16.46
C GLN A 134 -17.72 13.26 17.96
N THR A 135 -18.13 12.08 18.46
CA THR A 135 -18.31 11.88 19.91
C THR A 135 -17.01 12.11 20.66
N LYS A 136 -15.87 11.58 20.20
CA LYS A 136 -14.56 11.88 20.81
C LYS A 136 -14.19 13.37 20.79
N GLN A 137 -14.57 14.11 19.75
CA GLN A 137 -14.32 15.56 19.67
C GLN A 137 -15.24 16.35 20.62
N ASN A 138 -16.52 15.99 20.72
CA ASN A 138 -17.49 16.68 21.57
C ASN A 138 -17.27 16.44 23.08
N PHE A 139 -16.70 15.30 23.47
CA PHE A 139 -16.31 15.04 24.86
C PHE A 139 -14.96 15.66 25.26
N SER A 140 -14.28 16.38 24.36
CA SER A 140 -12.98 17.04 24.63
C SER A 140 -13.06 18.55 24.83
N GLN A 141 -14.25 19.16 24.73
CA GLN A 141 -14.48 20.54 25.20
C GLN A 141 -15.16 20.48 26.57
N PRO A 142 -14.53 20.97 27.66
CA PRO A 142 -15.19 21.02 28.95
C PRO A 142 -16.38 21.97 28.85
N VAL A 143 -17.54 21.49 29.26
CA VAL A 143 -18.72 22.33 29.47
C VAL A 143 -18.32 23.32 30.56
N GLY A 144 -18.04 24.56 30.17
CA GLY A 144 -17.62 25.62 31.08
C GLY A 144 -18.68 25.82 32.16
N VAL A 145 -18.25 25.69 33.41
CA VAL A 145 -18.98 26.10 34.63
C VAL A 145 -18.81 27.59 34.82
#